data_AF-A0A2V9N923-F1
#
_entry.id   AF-A0A2V9N923-F1
#
_cell.length_a   1.000
_cell.length_b   1.000
_cell.length_c   1.000
_cell.angle_alpha   90.00
_cell.angle_beta   90.00
_cell.angle_gamma   90.00
#
_symmetry.space_group_name_H-M   'P 1'
#
loop_
_entity.id
_entity.type
_entity.pdbx_description
1 polymer ?
#
loop_
_entity_poly.entity_id
_entity_poly.type
_entity_poly.pdbx_seq_one_letter_code
_entity_poly.pdbx_strand_id
1 'polypeptide(L)'
;MAAIEIQGLEKTYSVGFWRKKPKLALRPLNLKVEDGEILEYYGRLSGVDSKTVSRKASEMLERVGLKDSANVQLRKFSKGMLQRVGIAQAILHGPRVVFFDEPMSGLDPMGRREVRDLMVELKREGKTVFFSTHILSDAEALCDRVAIVHKGELQGVGAVAELTSSVGSRVELIWRGTIVPAALQGLGAECHVTGDTARALIPESSQDAALDALRRERLHLVSVMPVRTSLEDYFVQKLRPAQTMAGSRA
;
A
#
# COMPACT_ATOMS: atom_id res chain seq x y z
N MET A 1 6.08 -29.00 -20.30
CA MET A 1 6.56 -29.28 -18.93
C MET A 1 5.59 -28.57 -18.00
N ALA A 2 5.19 -29.17 -16.89
CA ALA A 2 4.14 -28.61 -16.02
C ALA A 2 4.54 -27.29 -15.34
N ALA A 3 3.54 -26.44 -15.05
CA ALA A 3 3.69 -25.23 -14.26
C ALA A 3 3.84 -25.55 -12.76
N ILE A 4 3.13 -26.57 -12.27
CA ILE A 4 3.29 -27.14 -10.93
C ILE A 4 3.37 -28.65 -11.06
N GLU A 5 4.39 -29.24 -10.45
CA GLU A 5 4.54 -30.69 -10.34
C GLU A 5 4.95 -31.04 -8.92
N ILE A 6 4.10 -31.81 -8.23
CA ILE A 6 4.37 -32.44 -6.94
C ILE A 6 4.44 -33.93 -7.21
N GLN A 7 5.55 -34.56 -6.85
CA GLN A 7 5.73 -36.01 -6.92
C GLN A 7 6.09 -36.56 -5.55
N GLY A 8 5.38 -37.61 -5.12
CA GLY A 8 5.73 -38.36 -3.93
C GLY A 8 5.62 -37.60 -2.61
N LEU A 9 4.73 -36.60 -2.50
CA LEU A 9 4.53 -35.88 -1.24
C LEU A 9 3.86 -36.81 -0.22
N GLU A 10 4.64 -37.33 0.72
CA GLU A 10 4.18 -38.18 1.82
C GLU A 10 4.52 -37.59 3.18
N LYS A 11 3.73 -37.94 4.20
CA LYS A 11 3.99 -37.55 5.60
C LYS A 11 4.05 -38.79 6.46
N THR A 12 5.21 -39.03 7.07
CA THR A 12 5.48 -40.20 7.91
C THR A 12 5.88 -39.73 9.31
N TYR A 13 5.30 -40.34 10.35
CA TYR A 13 5.63 -40.04 11.73
C TYR A 13 6.20 -41.27 12.44
N SER A 14 7.11 -41.06 13.37
CA SER A 14 7.60 -42.12 14.25
C SER A 14 6.68 -42.28 15.45
N VAL A 15 6.03 -43.45 15.57
CA VAL A 15 5.12 -43.79 16.68
C VAL A 15 5.72 -44.87 17.58
N GLY A 16 5.47 -44.77 18.90
CA GLY A 16 5.91 -45.73 19.92
C GLY A 16 6.90 -45.14 20.94
N PHE A 17 6.86 -45.66 22.18
CA PHE A 17 7.72 -45.21 23.29
C PHE A 17 9.07 -45.96 23.35
N TRP A 18 9.05 -47.26 23.02
CA TRP A 18 10.24 -48.12 22.91
C TRP A 18 10.25 -48.77 21.52
N ARG A 19 11.36 -48.66 20.78
CA ARG A 19 11.48 -49.01 19.33
C ARG A 19 10.43 -48.31 18.44
N LYS A 20 10.62 -46.99 18.24
CA LYS A 20 9.79 -46.17 17.36
C LYS A 20 9.66 -46.80 15.97
N LYS A 21 8.44 -46.96 15.48
CA LYS A 21 8.13 -47.43 14.12
C LYS A 21 7.62 -46.27 13.26
N PRO A 22 8.05 -46.13 12.01
CA PRO A 22 7.48 -45.16 11.09
C PRO A 22 6.05 -45.59 10.73
N LYS A 23 5.12 -44.63 10.79
CA LYS A 23 3.73 -44.78 10.38
C LYS A 23 3.42 -43.70 9.35
N LEU A 24 3.05 -44.13 8.16
CA LEU A 24 2.58 -43.26 7.08
C LEU A 24 1.25 -42.64 7.51
N ALA A 25 1.20 -41.31 7.59
CA ALA A 25 0.00 -40.56 7.91
C ALA A 25 -0.66 -39.94 6.68
N LEU A 26 0.10 -39.70 5.61
CA LEU A 26 -0.43 -39.22 4.34
C LEU A 26 0.14 -40.07 3.22
N ARG A 27 -0.75 -40.69 2.43
CA ARG A 27 -0.35 -41.44 1.23
C ARG A 27 0.34 -40.49 0.23
N PRO A 28 1.31 -40.98 -0.57
CA PRO A 28 1.99 -40.16 -1.57
C PRO A 28 0.99 -39.43 -2.48
N LEU A 29 1.05 -38.10 -2.48
CA LEU A 29 0.24 -37.26 -3.37
C LEU A 29 1.09 -36.86 -4.58
N ASN A 30 0.52 -37.04 -5.77
CA ASN A 30 1.08 -36.49 -7.01
C ASN A 30 0.10 -35.46 -7.58
N LEU A 31 0.59 -34.27 -7.92
CA LEU A 31 -0.19 -33.19 -8.53
C LEU A 31 0.58 -32.67 -9.74
N LYS A 32 -0.08 -32.58 -10.89
CA LYS A 32 0.46 -31.96 -12.09
C LYS A 32 -0.53 -30.93 -12.61
N VAL A 33 -0.07 -29.71 -12.85
CA VAL A 33 -0.83 -28.60 -13.44
C VAL A 33 -0.06 -28.14 -14.66
N GLU A 34 -0.66 -28.18 -15.85
CA GLU A 34 0.03 -27.78 -17.08
C GLU A 34 0.15 -26.25 -17.18
N ASP A 35 0.99 -25.80 -18.12
CA ASP A 35 1.21 -24.37 -18.38
C ASP A 35 -0.12 -23.70 -18.77
N GLY A 36 -0.43 -22.56 -18.14
CA GLY A 36 -1.71 -21.84 -18.32
C GLY A 36 -2.91 -22.38 -17.53
N GLU A 37 -2.83 -23.55 -16.92
CA GLU A 37 -3.97 -24.14 -16.19
C GLU A 37 -4.06 -23.70 -14.72
N ILE A 38 -3.10 -22.92 -14.22
CA ILE A 38 -3.01 -22.60 -12.78
C ILE A 38 -4.24 -21.87 -12.25
N LEU A 39 -4.75 -20.90 -13.00
CA LEU A 39 -5.97 -20.18 -12.59
C LEU A 39 -7.18 -21.08 -12.68
N GLU A 40 -7.25 -21.98 -13.66
CA GLU A 40 -8.34 -22.96 -13.70
C GLU A 40 -8.32 -23.89 -12.48
N TYR A 41 -7.14 -24.35 -12.10
CA TYR A 41 -6.93 -25.16 -10.91
C TYR A 41 -7.44 -24.43 -9.65
N TYR A 42 -6.99 -23.20 -9.42
CA TYR A 42 -7.44 -22.41 -8.27
C TYR A 42 -8.93 -22.04 -8.34
N GLY A 43 -9.46 -21.79 -9.53
CA GLY A 43 -10.88 -21.53 -9.74
C GLY A 43 -11.73 -22.73 -9.31
N ARG A 44 -11.37 -23.94 -9.76
CA ARG A 44 -12.05 -25.19 -9.35
C ARG A 44 -11.96 -25.41 -7.84
N LEU A 45 -10.78 -25.19 -7.25
CA LEU A 45 -10.60 -25.27 -5.79
C LEU A 45 -11.47 -24.26 -5.03
N SER A 46 -11.72 -23.10 -5.62
CA SER A 46 -12.51 -22.01 -5.03
C SER A 46 -14.01 -22.10 -5.39
N GLY A 47 -14.46 -23.23 -5.93
CA GLY A 47 -15.88 -23.49 -6.24
C GLY A 47 -16.40 -22.84 -7.52
N VAL A 48 -15.52 -22.40 -8.43
CA VAL A 48 -15.93 -21.94 -9.76
C VAL A 48 -16.38 -23.13 -10.60
N ASP A 49 -17.56 -23.00 -11.21
CA ASP A 49 -18.15 -24.05 -12.05
C ASP A 49 -17.20 -24.50 -13.18
N SER A 50 -17.03 -25.81 -13.32
CA SER A 50 -16.07 -26.41 -14.25
C SER A 50 -16.34 -26.08 -15.72
N LYS A 51 -17.59 -25.79 -16.09
CA LYS A 51 -17.95 -25.39 -17.46
C LYS A 51 -17.56 -23.95 -17.76
N THR A 52 -17.39 -23.11 -16.73
CA THR A 52 -17.09 -21.68 -16.87
C THR A 52 -15.68 -21.30 -16.48
N VAL A 53 -14.97 -22.17 -15.76
CA VAL A 53 -13.67 -21.83 -15.14
C VAL A 53 -12.60 -21.44 -16.17
N SER A 54 -12.54 -22.12 -17.31
CA SER A 54 -11.56 -21.81 -18.36
C SER A 54 -11.78 -20.41 -18.95
N ARG A 55 -13.04 -20.07 -19.26
CA ARG A 55 -13.41 -18.72 -19.70
C ARG A 55 -13.05 -17.67 -18.66
N LYS A 56 -13.42 -17.89 -17.40
CA LYS A 56 -13.12 -16.96 -16.30
C LYS A 56 -11.61 -16.80 -16.07
N ALA A 57 -10.84 -17.88 -16.20
CA ALA A 57 -9.38 -17.83 -16.08
C ALA A 57 -8.76 -16.97 -17.19
N SER A 58 -9.21 -17.14 -18.43
CA SER A 58 -8.76 -16.34 -19.57
C SER A 58 -9.12 -14.86 -19.40
N GLU A 59 -10.36 -14.54 -19.04
CA GLU A 59 -10.81 -13.18 -18.72
C GLU A 59 -9.98 -12.57 -17.58
N MET A 60 -9.64 -13.37 -16.57
CA MET A 60 -8.85 -12.90 -15.44
C MET A 60 -7.40 -12.59 -15.84
N LEU A 61 -6.77 -13.40 -16.70
CA LEU A 61 -5.43 -13.10 -17.21
C LEU A 61 -5.40 -11.81 -18.01
N GLU A 62 -6.44 -11.54 -18.79
CA GLU A 62 -6.59 -10.26 -19.50
C GLU A 62 -6.76 -9.10 -18.50
N ARG A 63 -7.62 -9.28 -17.50
CA ARG A 63 -7.88 -8.27 -16.46
C ARG A 63 -6.64 -7.91 -15.64
N VAL A 64 -5.73 -8.86 -15.40
CA VAL A 64 -4.46 -8.59 -14.70
C VAL A 64 -3.28 -8.32 -15.65
N GLY A 65 -3.51 -8.11 -16.95
CA GLY A 65 -2.46 -7.74 -17.90
C GLY A 65 -1.44 -8.84 -18.21
N LEU A 66 -1.84 -10.12 -18.07
CA LEU A 66 -0.98 -11.30 -18.26
C LEU A 66 -1.41 -12.19 -19.43
N LYS A 67 -2.29 -11.71 -20.31
CA LYS A 67 -2.80 -12.45 -21.48
C LYS A 67 -1.67 -13.05 -22.34
N ASP A 68 -0.67 -12.25 -22.68
CA ASP A 68 0.46 -12.69 -23.53
C ASP A 68 1.41 -13.67 -22.83
N SER A 69 1.30 -13.77 -21.50
CA SER A 69 2.09 -14.68 -20.67
C SER A 69 1.30 -15.91 -20.22
N ALA A 70 0.09 -16.14 -20.77
CA ALA A 70 -0.78 -17.24 -20.35
C ALA A 70 -0.10 -18.62 -20.42
N ASN A 71 0.70 -18.86 -21.45
CA ASN A 71 1.40 -20.14 -21.68
C ASN A 71 2.84 -20.16 -21.12
N VAL A 72 3.24 -19.12 -20.38
CA VAL A 72 4.57 -19.03 -19.81
C VAL A 72 4.58 -19.68 -18.42
N GLN A 73 5.66 -20.40 -18.11
CA GLN A 73 5.82 -21.05 -16.81
C GLN A 73 5.99 -20.05 -15.69
N LEU A 74 5.32 -20.26 -14.55
CA LEU A 74 5.41 -19.38 -13.37
C LEU A 74 6.85 -19.15 -12.89
N ARG A 75 7.74 -20.16 -12.99
CA ARG A 75 9.17 -19.99 -12.64
C ARG A 75 9.91 -18.95 -13.50
N LYS A 76 9.38 -18.61 -14.67
CA LYS A 76 9.91 -17.59 -15.58
C LYS A 76 9.25 -16.23 -15.36
N PHE A 77 8.25 -16.14 -14.48
CA PHE A 77 7.56 -14.90 -14.21
C PHE A 77 8.46 -14.01 -13.35
N SER A 78 8.43 -12.71 -13.64
CA SER A 78 9.00 -11.74 -12.70
C SER A 78 8.21 -11.75 -11.39
N LYS A 79 8.80 -11.21 -10.32
CA LYS A 79 8.11 -11.05 -9.04
C LYS A 79 6.75 -10.35 -9.22
N GLY A 80 6.68 -9.33 -10.08
CA GLY A 80 5.44 -8.60 -10.32
C GLY A 80 4.40 -9.35 -11.15
N MET A 81 4.84 -10.22 -12.07
CA MET A 81 3.93 -11.13 -12.75
C MET A 81 3.35 -12.17 -11.77
N LEU A 82 4.18 -12.73 -10.88
CA LEU A 82 3.71 -13.64 -9.82
C LEU A 82 2.71 -12.97 -8.89
N GLN A 83 2.96 -11.72 -8.50
CA GLN A 83 2.04 -10.92 -7.70
C GLN A 83 0.67 -10.77 -8.40
N ARG A 84 0.67 -10.45 -9.70
CA ARG A 84 -0.56 -10.32 -10.51
C ARG A 84 -1.31 -11.64 -10.66
N VAL A 85 -0.60 -12.78 -10.80
CA VAL A 85 -1.23 -14.11 -10.74
C VAL A 85 -1.86 -14.37 -9.38
N GLY A 86 -1.19 -14.00 -8.29
CA GLY A 86 -1.75 -14.12 -6.93
C GLY A 86 -3.02 -13.29 -6.74
N ILE A 87 -3.03 -12.06 -7.27
CA ILE A 87 -4.23 -11.21 -7.28
C ILE A 87 -5.35 -11.86 -8.10
N ALA A 88 -5.07 -12.32 -9.31
CA ALA A 88 -6.01 -13.05 -10.17
C ALA A 88 -6.63 -14.24 -9.43
N GLN A 89 -5.80 -15.06 -8.78
CA GLN A 89 -6.23 -16.19 -7.97
C GLN A 89 -7.20 -15.74 -6.85
N ALA A 90 -6.88 -14.65 -6.14
CA ALA A 90 -7.68 -14.15 -5.02
C ALA A 90 -9.08 -13.67 -5.46
N ILE A 91 -9.22 -13.17 -6.69
CA ILE A 91 -10.49 -12.57 -7.17
C ILE A 91 -11.28 -13.45 -8.14
N LEU A 92 -10.68 -14.52 -8.70
CA LEU A 92 -11.27 -15.38 -9.73
C LEU A 92 -12.65 -15.96 -9.37
N HIS A 93 -12.86 -16.28 -8.10
CA HIS A 93 -14.12 -16.84 -7.60
C HIS A 93 -15.19 -15.78 -7.28
N GLY A 94 -14.92 -14.51 -7.57
CA GLY A 94 -15.86 -13.41 -7.39
C GLY A 94 -16.21 -13.08 -5.94
N PRO A 95 -15.24 -12.95 -5.02
CA PRO A 95 -15.53 -12.66 -3.61
C PRO A 95 -16.23 -11.30 -3.42
N ARG A 96 -16.96 -11.18 -2.30
CA ARG A 96 -17.53 -9.90 -1.82
C ARG A 96 -16.49 -9.04 -1.09
N VAL A 97 -15.51 -9.68 -0.44
CA VAL A 97 -14.43 -9.04 0.31
C VAL A 97 -13.11 -9.63 -0.15
N VAL A 98 -12.16 -8.77 -0.51
CA VAL A 98 -10.83 -9.16 -0.98
C VAL A 98 -9.78 -8.67 0.00
N PHE A 99 -8.85 -9.54 0.37
CA PHE A 99 -7.72 -9.22 1.22
C PHE A 99 -6.43 -9.25 0.40
N PHE A 100 -5.67 -8.16 0.45
CA PHE A 100 -4.34 -8.10 -0.16
C PHE A 100 -3.28 -7.73 0.87
N ASP A 101 -2.24 -8.54 0.96
CA ASP A 101 -1.07 -8.20 1.76
C ASP A 101 0.00 -7.57 0.87
N GLU A 102 0.31 -6.29 1.07
CA GLU A 102 1.30 -5.53 0.30
C GLU A 102 1.17 -5.70 -1.24
N PRO A 103 -0.02 -5.45 -1.83
CA PRO A 103 -0.33 -5.83 -3.21
C PRO A 103 0.60 -5.23 -4.27
N MET A 104 1.21 -4.09 -3.97
CA MET A 104 2.03 -3.30 -4.87
C MET A 104 3.55 -3.46 -4.62
N SER A 105 3.94 -4.30 -3.65
CA SER A 105 5.32 -4.47 -3.25
C SER A 105 6.16 -5.18 -4.32
N GLY A 106 7.29 -4.57 -4.68
CA GLY A 106 8.20 -5.12 -5.70
C GLY A 106 7.69 -5.01 -7.13
N LEU A 107 6.65 -4.21 -7.38
CA LEU A 107 6.21 -3.83 -8.72
C LEU A 107 6.93 -2.56 -9.21
N ASP A 108 7.13 -2.50 -10.52
CA ASP A 108 7.58 -1.30 -11.23
C ASP A 108 6.44 -0.26 -11.31
N PRO A 109 6.70 0.99 -11.77
CA PRO A 109 5.67 2.03 -11.81
C PRO A 109 4.42 1.65 -12.62
N MET A 110 4.59 0.89 -13.72
CA MET A 110 3.47 0.44 -14.54
C MET A 110 2.64 -0.63 -13.83
N GLY A 111 3.27 -1.66 -13.26
CA GLY A 111 2.56 -2.70 -12.50
C GLY A 111 1.84 -2.15 -11.27
N ARG A 112 2.42 -1.16 -10.58
CA ARG A 112 1.73 -0.47 -9.47
C ARG A 112 0.45 0.22 -9.94
N ARG A 113 0.51 0.90 -11.09
CA ARG A 113 -0.67 1.56 -11.68
C ARG A 113 -1.74 0.55 -12.06
N GLU A 114 -1.38 -0.55 -12.71
CA GLU A 114 -2.34 -1.60 -13.10
C GLU A 114 -3.04 -2.21 -11.88
N VAL A 115 -2.29 -2.54 -10.81
CA VAL A 115 -2.87 -3.08 -9.58
C VAL A 115 -3.77 -2.06 -8.89
N ARG A 116 -3.38 -0.78 -8.87
CA ARG A 116 -4.20 0.31 -8.36
C ARG A 116 -5.52 0.44 -9.13
N ASP A 117 -5.46 0.44 -10.46
CA ASP A 117 -6.63 0.55 -11.33
C ASP A 117 -7.58 -0.65 -11.12
N LEU A 118 -7.03 -1.86 -10.98
CA LEU A 118 -7.78 -3.06 -10.63
C LEU A 118 -8.49 -2.95 -9.27
N MET A 119 -7.82 -2.43 -8.23
CA MET A 119 -8.44 -2.23 -6.92
C MET A 119 -9.59 -1.23 -6.97
N VAL A 120 -9.44 -0.14 -7.74
CA VAL A 120 -10.51 0.84 -7.97
C VAL A 120 -11.68 0.22 -8.73
N GLU A 121 -11.40 -0.62 -9.74
CA GLU A 121 -12.43 -1.36 -10.47
C GLU A 121 -13.21 -2.31 -9.54
N LEU A 122 -12.52 -3.12 -8.73
CA LEU A 122 -13.15 -4.01 -7.75
C LEU A 122 -14.07 -3.23 -6.78
N LYS A 123 -13.62 -2.06 -6.32
CA LYS A 123 -14.44 -1.15 -5.50
C LYS A 123 -15.69 -0.67 -6.26
N ARG A 124 -15.56 -0.29 -7.53
CA ARG A 124 -16.69 0.13 -8.38
C ARG A 124 -17.68 -1.00 -8.65
N GLU A 125 -17.23 -2.25 -8.67
CA GLU A 125 -18.07 -3.45 -8.71
C GLU A 125 -18.81 -3.71 -7.38
N GLY A 126 -18.64 -2.86 -6.37
CA GLY A 126 -19.27 -2.99 -5.05
C GLY A 126 -18.56 -3.97 -4.12
N LYS A 127 -17.32 -4.37 -4.43
CA LYS A 127 -16.52 -5.23 -3.56
C LYS A 127 -15.84 -4.42 -2.47
N THR A 128 -15.69 -5.02 -1.30
CA THR A 128 -14.85 -4.46 -0.24
C THR A 128 -13.40 -4.91 -0.45
N VAL A 129 -12.48 -3.96 -0.60
CA VAL A 129 -11.04 -4.25 -0.71
C VAL A 129 -10.36 -3.86 0.59
N PHE A 130 -9.77 -4.83 1.28
CA PHE A 130 -8.94 -4.63 2.45
C PHE A 130 -7.50 -4.90 2.06
N PHE A 131 -6.59 -3.97 2.34
CA PHE A 131 -5.17 -4.21 2.08
C PHE A 131 -4.26 -3.56 3.12
N SER A 132 -3.09 -4.17 3.30
CA SER A 132 -1.97 -3.60 4.06
C SER A 132 -1.00 -2.91 3.10
N THR A 133 -0.42 -1.80 3.56
CA THR A 133 0.74 -1.20 2.91
C THR A 133 1.53 -0.36 3.89
N HIS A 134 2.86 -0.35 3.74
CA HIS A 134 3.76 0.61 4.38
C HIS A 134 3.87 1.94 3.60
N ILE A 135 3.29 2.03 2.39
CA ILE A 135 3.33 3.22 1.54
C ILE A 135 2.08 4.06 1.82
N LEU A 136 2.22 5.12 2.63
CA LEU A 136 1.08 5.95 3.05
C LEU A 136 0.38 6.65 1.88
N SER A 137 1.11 7.03 0.83
CA SER A 137 0.53 7.65 -0.37
C SER A 137 -0.35 6.69 -1.18
N ASP A 138 -0.10 5.38 -1.13
CA ASP A 138 -0.96 4.37 -1.74
C ASP A 138 -2.27 4.25 -0.95
N ALA A 139 -2.19 4.22 0.39
CA ALA A 139 -3.35 4.20 1.27
C ALA A 139 -4.20 5.47 1.11
N GLU A 140 -3.58 6.65 1.07
CA GLU A 140 -4.27 7.93 0.90
C GLU A 140 -5.03 8.01 -0.43
N ALA A 141 -4.45 7.48 -1.51
CA ALA A 141 -5.05 7.55 -2.84
C ALA A 141 -6.17 6.51 -3.08
N LEU A 142 -6.15 5.37 -2.39
CA LEU A 142 -7.05 4.25 -2.66
C LEU A 142 -8.13 4.04 -1.60
N CYS A 143 -7.83 4.32 -0.34
CA CYS A 143 -8.69 3.96 0.77
C CYS A 143 -9.75 5.03 1.05
N ASP A 144 -10.97 4.60 1.37
CA ASP A 144 -11.96 5.47 2.01
C ASP A 144 -11.64 5.67 3.50
N ARG A 145 -11.13 4.62 4.14
CA ARG A 145 -10.77 4.57 5.56
C ARG A 145 -9.42 3.87 5.73
N VAL A 146 -8.62 4.38 6.66
CA VAL A 146 -7.31 3.79 6.99
C VAL A 146 -7.22 3.49 8.48
N ALA A 147 -6.46 2.45 8.80
CA ALA A 147 -6.09 2.06 10.15
C ALA A 147 -4.56 2.10 10.24
N ILE A 148 -4.04 2.91 11.16
CA ILE A 148 -2.59 3.04 11.36
C ILE A 148 -2.17 2.12 12.50
N VAL A 149 -1.24 1.22 12.21
CA VAL A 149 -0.68 0.29 13.19
C VAL A 149 0.81 0.60 13.38
N HIS A 150 1.25 0.70 14.63
CA HIS A 150 2.65 0.90 14.99
C HIS A 150 2.99 0.07 16.24
N LYS A 151 4.08 -0.71 16.18
CA LYS A 151 4.52 -1.61 17.27
C LYS A 151 3.43 -2.56 17.78
N GLY A 152 2.57 -3.04 16.88
CA GLY A 152 1.46 -3.95 17.22
C GLY A 152 0.23 -3.26 17.81
N GLU A 153 0.25 -1.94 17.96
CA GLU A 153 -0.86 -1.16 18.50
C GLU A 153 -1.52 -0.28 17.43
N LEU A 154 -2.84 -0.19 17.51
CA LEU A 154 -3.65 0.64 16.63
C LEU A 154 -3.59 2.11 17.09
N GLN A 155 -2.94 2.95 16.31
CA GLN A 155 -2.73 4.37 16.61
C GLN A 155 -3.92 5.26 16.18
N GLY A 156 -4.74 4.79 15.25
CA GLY A 156 -5.93 5.49 14.80
C GLY A 156 -6.64 4.77 13.66
N VAL A 157 -7.95 4.98 13.56
CA VAL A 157 -8.80 4.51 12.46
C VAL A 157 -9.78 5.61 12.10
N GLY A 158 -9.93 5.91 10.81
CA GLY A 158 -10.85 6.96 10.37
C GLY A 158 -10.95 7.04 8.87
N ALA A 159 -11.84 7.90 8.37
CA ALA A 159 -11.82 8.27 6.96
C ALA A 159 -10.52 9.01 6.66
N VAL A 160 -9.95 8.80 5.47
CA VAL A 160 -8.69 9.46 5.09
C VAL A 160 -8.81 10.98 5.23
N ALA A 161 -9.91 11.56 4.74
CA ALA A 161 -10.18 12.99 4.82
C ALA A 161 -10.31 13.54 6.26
N GLU A 162 -10.85 12.75 7.19
CA GLU A 162 -10.95 13.14 8.60
C GLU A 162 -9.58 13.13 9.28
N LEU A 163 -8.77 12.12 8.98
CA LEU A 163 -7.43 12.00 9.55
C LEU A 163 -6.50 13.11 9.03
N THR A 164 -6.55 13.41 7.72
CA THR A 164 -5.72 14.47 7.14
C THR A 164 -6.17 15.87 7.58
N SER A 165 -7.48 16.12 7.73
CA SER A 165 -7.98 17.41 8.23
C SER A 165 -7.76 17.64 9.73
N SER A 166 -7.56 16.58 10.51
CA SER A 166 -7.22 16.69 11.94
C SER A 166 -5.82 17.29 12.17
N VAL A 167 -4.96 17.25 11.16
CA VAL A 167 -3.67 17.93 11.17
C VAL A 167 -3.91 19.35 10.66
N GLY A 168 -3.65 20.34 11.53
CA GLY A 168 -3.94 21.74 11.22
C GLY A 168 -3.37 22.18 9.87
N SER A 169 -4.20 22.88 9.09
CA SER A 169 -3.83 23.40 7.78
C SER A 169 -2.57 24.26 7.85
N ARG A 170 -1.68 24.07 6.88
CA ARG A 170 -0.45 24.86 6.73
C ARG A 170 -0.42 25.57 5.39
N VAL A 171 0.32 26.67 5.33
CA VAL A 171 0.54 27.46 4.12
C VAL A 171 2.04 27.61 3.91
N GLU A 172 2.47 27.41 2.66
CA GLU A 172 3.81 27.72 2.21
C GLU A 172 3.82 29.12 1.60
N LEU A 173 4.73 29.96 2.10
CA LEU A 173 5.02 31.27 1.53
C LEU A 173 6.40 31.24 0.91
N ILE A 174 6.54 31.76 -0.30
CA ILE A 174 7.84 31.92 -0.98
C ILE A 174 8.03 33.39 -1.30
N TRP A 175 9.20 33.94 -0.98
CA TRP A 175 9.60 35.30 -1.32
C TRP A 175 11.01 35.34 -1.89
N ARG A 176 11.32 36.43 -2.60
CA ARG A 176 12.65 36.69 -3.12
C ARG A 176 13.51 37.35 -2.04
N GLY A 177 14.75 36.89 -1.94
CA GLY A 177 15.72 37.31 -0.94
C GLY A 177 16.00 36.21 0.09
N THR A 178 17.11 36.36 0.80
CA THR A 178 17.57 35.40 1.82
C THR A 178 17.23 35.83 3.24
N ILE A 179 16.64 37.03 3.40
CA ILE A 179 16.25 37.59 4.69
C ILE A 179 14.98 36.89 5.17
N VAL A 180 15.05 36.33 6.38
CA VAL A 180 13.90 35.74 7.08
C VAL A 180 13.49 36.69 8.20
N PRO A 181 12.29 37.32 8.14
CA PRO A 181 11.82 38.19 9.21
C PRO A 181 11.74 37.46 10.55
N ALA A 182 12.30 38.04 11.61
CA ALA A 182 12.28 37.45 12.95
C ALA A 182 10.85 37.18 13.45
N ALA A 183 9.88 37.99 13.02
CA ALA A 183 8.46 37.79 13.31
C ALA A 183 7.93 36.43 12.84
N LEU A 184 8.49 35.82 11.78
CA LEU A 184 8.08 34.50 11.32
C LEU A 184 8.45 33.40 12.32
N GLN A 185 9.58 33.52 13.03
CA GLN A 185 9.96 32.54 14.06
C GLN A 185 8.94 32.51 15.20
N GLY A 186 8.41 33.68 15.60
CA GLY A 186 7.35 33.80 16.61
C GLY A 186 6.00 33.22 16.17
N LEU A 187 5.78 33.00 14.87
CA LEU A 187 4.59 32.37 14.32
C LEU A 187 4.71 30.83 14.20
N GLY A 188 5.82 30.26 14.69
CA GLY A 188 6.10 28.83 14.57
C GLY A 188 6.48 28.40 13.15
N ALA A 189 7.06 29.32 12.36
CA ALA A 189 7.44 29.05 10.99
C ALA A 189 8.67 28.14 10.89
N GLU A 190 8.60 27.15 10.01
CA GLU A 190 9.76 26.40 9.55
C GLU A 190 10.30 27.06 8.27
N CYS A 191 11.35 27.88 8.40
CA CYS A 191 11.91 28.65 7.29
C CYS A 191 13.13 27.96 6.66
N HIS A 192 13.21 27.98 5.33
CA HIS A 192 14.36 27.47 4.57
C HIS A 192 14.73 28.46 3.47
N VAL A 193 16.02 28.74 3.32
CA VAL A 193 16.56 29.58 2.24
C VAL A 193 17.13 28.68 1.15
N THR A 194 16.80 28.94 -0.11
CA THR A 194 17.30 28.16 -1.26
C THR A 194 17.60 29.11 -2.43
N GLY A 195 18.89 29.25 -2.75
CA GLY A 195 19.34 30.18 -3.78
C GLY A 195 19.03 31.63 -3.41
N ASP A 196 18.31 32.33 -4.28
CA ASP A 196 17.86 33.72 -4.13
C ASP A 196 16.43 33.83 -3.57
N THR A 197 15.85 32.73 -3.11
CA THR A 197 14.51 32.69 -2.52
C THR A 197 14.54 32.11 -1.11
N ALA A 198 13.55 32.49 -0.32
CA ALA A 198 13.29 31.89 0.97
C ALA A 198 11.83 31.45 1.05
N ARG A 199 11.60 30.35 1.77
CA ARG A 199 10.29 29.77 2.00
C ARG A 199 10.01 29.59 3.48
N ALA A 200 8.74 29.69 3.86
CA ALA A 200 8.28 29.43 5.22
C ALA A 200 7.02 28.56 5.19
N LEU A 201 7.00 27.52 6.01
CA LEU A 201 5.81 26.72 6.29
C LEU A 201 5.22 27.17 7.62
N ILE A 202 3.98 27.65 7.61
CA ILE A 202 3.29 28.20 8.80
C ILE A 202 1.88 27.63 8.95
N PRO A 203 1.28 27.69 10.15
CA PRO A 203 -0.15 27.46 10.32
C PRO A 203 -0.97 28.44 9.48
N GLU A 204 -2.05 27.97 8.85
CA GLU A 204 -2.95 28.81 8.03
C GLU A 204 -3.53 29.98 8.83
N SER A 205 -3.80 29.78 10.13
CA SER A 205 -4.26 30.84 11.05
C SER A 205 -3.29 32.02 11.19
N SER A 206 -2.01 31.82 10.87
CA SER A 206 -0.95 32.83 10.97
C SER A 206 -0.63 33.49 9.63
N GLN A 207 -1.37 33.16 8.56
CA GLN A 207 -1.08 33.62 7.20
C GLN A 207 -1.00 35.14 7.08
N ASP A 208 -2.02 35.85 7.55
CA ASP A 208 -2.08 37.31 7.40
C ASP A 208 -0.96 38.01 8.19
N ALA A 209 -0.66 37.53 9.40
CA ALA A 209 0.44 38.04 10.21
C ALA A 209 1.81 37.82 9.54
N ALA A 210 2.00 36.68 8.86
CA ALA A 210 3.21 36.40 8.11
C ALA A 210 3.34 37.29 6.86
N LEU A 211 2.24 37.50 6.13
CA LEU A 211 2.22 38.40 4.98
C LEU A 211 2.57 39.83 5.37
N ASP A 212 2.06 40.32 6.50
CA ASP A 212 2.38 41.64 7.02
C ASP A 212 3.85 41.74 7.46
N ALA A 213 4.42 40.68 8.04
CA ALA A 213 5.84 40.64 8.36
C ALA A 213 6.72 40.76 7.10
N LEU A 214 6.39 40.05 6.02
CA LEU A 214 7.10 40.15 4.75
C LEU A 214 6.98 41.55 4.13
N ARG A 215 5.79 42.17 4.21
CA ARG A 215 5.55 43.53 3.71
C ARG A 215 6.33 44.59 4.46
N ARG A 216 6.45 44.49 5.80
CA ARG A 216 7.22 45.44 6.62
C ARG A 216 8.70 45.47 6.24
N GLU A 217 9.26 44.30 5.95
CA GLU A 217 10.64 44.14 5.47
C GLU A 217 10.79 44.42 3.96
N ARG A 218 9.71 44.84 3.28
CA ARG A 218 9.65 45.12 1.83
C ARG A 218 10.12 43.95 0.96
N LEU A 219 9.87 42.72 1.41
CA LEU A 219 10.23 41.51 0.69
C LEU A 219 9.23 41.25 -0.45
N HIS A 220 9.74 40.80 -1.60
CA HIS A 220 8.92 40.51 -2.76
C HIS A 220 8.34 39.10 -2.63
N LEU A 221 7.07 39.02 -2.24
CA LEU A 221 6.31 37.77 -2.19
C LEU A 221 6.14 37.19 -3.61
N VAL A 222 6.53 35.94 -3.77
CA VAL A 222 6.46 35.18 -5.03
C VAL A 222 5.21 34.31 -5.06
N SER A 223 4.92 33.59 -3.98
CA SER A 223 3.74 32.71 -3.90
C SER A 223 3.25 32.50 -2.47
N VAL A 224 1.97 32.16 -2.37
CA VAL A 224 1.29 31.67 -1.16
C VAL A 224 0.47 30.47 -1.59
N MET A 225 0.77 29.30 -1.04
CA MET A 225 0.13 28.05 -1.43
C MET A 225 -0.33 27.27 -0.21
N PRO A 226 -1.59 26.81 -0.15
CA PRO A 226 -2.01 25.90 0.89
C PRO A 226 -1.25 24.57 0.72
N VAL A 227 -0.71 24.05 1.82
CA VAL A 227 -0.06 22.74 1.85
C VAL A 227 -1.11 21.72 2.23
N ARG A 228 -1.38 20.79 1.31
CA ARG A 228 -2.28 19.66 1.62
C ARG A 228 -1.63 18.80 2.66
N THR A 229 -2.36 18.55 3.74
CA THR A 229 -1.90 17.60 4.73
C THR A 229 -2.06 16.17 4.25
N SER A 230 -1.01 15.38 4.42
CA SER A 230 -0.97 13.98 4.00
C SER A 230 -1.19 13.03 5.17
N LEU A 231 -1.43 11.75 4.89
CA LEU A 231 -1.40 10.71 5.92
C LEU A 231 -0.01 10.57 6.57
N GLU A 232 1.05 10.93 5.84
CA GLU A 232 2.42 10.96 6.36
C GLU A 232 2.57 12.00 7.47
N ASP A 233 2.04 13.21 7.26
CA ASP A 233 2.06 14.27 8.29
C ASP A 233 1.30 13.85 9.55
N TYR A 234 0.11 13.25 9.38
CA TYR A 234 -0.68 12.72 10.50
C TYR A 234 0.09 11.65 11.28
N PHE A 235 0.72 10.71 10.55
CA PHE A 235 1.52 9.64 11.15
C PHE A 235 2.69 10.19 11.96
N VAL A 236 3.44 11.13 11.39
CA VAL A 236 4.57 11.78 12.05
C VAL A 236 4.10 12.56 13.29
N GLN A 237 3.01 13.32 13.20
CA GLN A 237 2.45 14.05 14.33
C GLN A 237 1.98 13.13 15.45
N LYS A 238 1.40 11.96 15.16
CA LYS A 238 0.96 11.00 16.18
C LYS A 238 2.12 10.25 16.83
N LEU A 239 3.20 10.01 16.10
CA LEU A 239 4.36 9.26 16.63
C LEU A 239 5.37 10.13 17.40
N ARG A 240 5.55 11.40 17.02
CA ARG A 240 6.44 12.34 17.74
C ARG A 240 6.12 12.51 19.24
N PRO A 241 4.86 12.61 19.71
CA PRO A 241 4.56 12.76 21.13
C PRO A 241 4.98 11.57 22.00
N ALA A 242 5.17 10.38 21.42
CA ALA A 242 5.55 9.18 22.18
C ALA A 242 7.06 9.05 22.44
N GLN A 243 7.92 9.72 21.65
CA GLN A 243 9.37 9.57 21.77
C GLN A 243 10.03 10.53 22.78
N THR A 244 9.43 11.69 23.05
CA THR A 244 10.03 12.68 23.97
C THR A 244 9.94 12.26 25.44
N MET A 245 9.02 11.37 25.80
CA MET A 245 8.86 10.88 27.19
C MET A 245 9.72 9.65 27.52
N ALA A 246 10.32 8.98 26.53
CA ALA A 246 11.11 7.77 26.74
C ALA A 246 12.63 8.01 26.86
N GLY A 247 13.09 9.26 26.65
CA GLY A 247 14.51 9.62 26.68
C GLY A 247 15.05 10.17 28.02
N SER A 248 14.23 10.25 29.07
CA SER A 248 14.58 10.89 30.36
C SER A 248 14.81 9.91 31.53
N ARG A 249 15.21 8.66 31.26
CA ARG A 249 15.69 7.75 32.30
C ARG A 249 16.90 6.96 31.81
N ALA A 250 18.08 7.55 32.01
CA ALA A 250 19.33 6.87 32.28
C ALA A 250 20.14 7.76 33.23
#